data_AF-A0A1B9JLR9-F1
#
_entry.id   AF-A0A1B9JLR9-F1
#
_cell.length_a   1.000
_cell.length_b   1.000
_cell.length_c   1.000
_cell.angle_alpha   90.00
_cell.angle_beta   90.00
_cell.angle_gamma   90.00
#
_symmetry.space_group_name_H-M   'P 1'
#
loop_
_entity.id
_entity.type
_entity.pdbx_description
1 polymer ?
#
loop_
_entity_poly.entity_id
_entity_poly.type
_entity_poly.pdbx_seq_one_letter_code
_entity_poly.pdbx_strand_id
1 'polypeptide(L)'
;MLGLLKKLLPTKKEMPALSGRDLYGRNNVGYPTMQISREIDNVVKTQYKAIKPIINQYKDTLFFKWGPSVINDKLNDEQLANLSGRNLQMVYLLLFRDMLRYLSELVTLKNVPENWPEVFAQTVLDNCRMLSDADDKDIAKKQQLFANTERFAVDVPIDEKNPDNTEIPDWTVPIAELIMIPSDMIYKCHRPLITAIEKRKKHG
;
A
#
# COMPACT_ATOMS: atom_id res chain seq x y z
N MET A 1 19.87 20.82 47.22
CA MET A 1 19.45 21.15 45.83
C MET A 1 19.19 19.95 44.90
N LEU A 2 19.44 18.70 45.30
CA LEU A 2 19.16 17.51 44.46
C LEU A 2 17.70 17.03 44.46
N GLY A 3 16.85 17.53 45.37
CA GLY A 3 15.46 17.08 45.54
C GLY A 3 14.44 17.71 44.58
N LEU A 4 14.72 18.91 44.04
CA LEU A 4 13.78 19.60 43.14
C LEU A 4 13.86 19.13 41.68
N LEU A 5 15.01 18.58 41.24
CA LEU A 5 15.18 18.09 39.87
C LEU A 5 14.46 16.75 39.60
N LYS A 6 14.14 15.96 40.63
CA LYS A 6 13.35 14.72 40.47
C LYS A 6 11.85 14.95 40.21
N LYS A 7 11.33 16.17 40.45
CA LYS A 7 9.91 16.49 40.21
C LYS A 7 9.58 16.91 38.77
N LEU A 8 10.60 17.05 37.91
CA LEU A 8 10.45 17.49 36.52
C LEU A 8 10.65 16.37 35.49
N LEU A 9 11.02 15.17 35.92
CA LEU A 9 11.06 14.02 35.04
C LEU A 9 9.70 13.33 35.10
N PRO A 10 8.99 13.16 33.97
CA PRO A 10 7.79 12.33 33.95
C PRO A 10 8.18 10.97 34.51
N THR A 11 7.51 10.53 35.57
CA THR A 11 7.55 9.14 36.02
C THR A 11 7.37 8.30 34.76
N LYS A 12 8.31 7.40 34.44
CA LYS A 12 8.15 6.44 33.34
C LYS A 12 6.81 5.75 33.59
N LYS A 13 5.76 6.18 32.87
CA LYS A 13 4.51 5.45 32.85
C LYS A 13 4.88 4.11 32.25
N GLU A 14 4.77 3.05 33.04
CA GLU A 14 4.86 1.70 32.52
C GLU A 14 3.85 1.63 31.39
N MET A 15 4.37 1.52 30.16
CA MET A 15 3.50 1.36 29.01
C MET A 15 2.81 0.02 29.21
N PRO A 16 1.48 -0.05 29.04
CA PRO A 16 0.77 -1.31 29.14
C PRO A 16 1.41 -2.33 28.19
N ALA A 17 1.48 -3.59 28.62
CA ALA A 17 1.97 -4.66 27.79
C ALA A 17 1.15 -4.71 26.49
N LEU A 18 1.83 -4.89 25.36
CA LEU A 18 1.17 -5.01 24.06
C LEU A 18 0.25 -6.23 24.07
N SER A 19 -0.97 -6.06 23.58
CA SER A 19 -1.89 -7.17 23.35
C SER A 19 -1.38 -8.07 22.20
N GLY A 20 -1.94 -9.28 22.09
CA GLY A 20 -1.67 -10.15 20.93
C GLY A 20 -1.99 -9.43 19.62
N ARG A 21 -3.12 -8.73 19.55
CA ARG A 21 -3.51 -7.91 18.39
C ARG A 21 -2.47 -6.83 18.07
N ASP A 22 -1.93 -6.14 19.07
CA ASP A 22 -0.90 -5.12 18.85
C ASP A 22 0.39 -5.73 18.28
N LEU A 23 0.78 -6.91 18.75
CA LEU A 23 1.93 -7.64 18.24
C LEU A 23 1.70 -8.11 16.80
N TYR A 24 0.54 -8.68 16.50
CA TYR A 24 0.18 -9.10 15.14
C TYR A 24 0.10 -7.90 14.19
N GLY A 25 -0.56 -6.82 14.60
CA GLY A 25 -0.62 -5.57 13.83
C GLY A 25 0.78 -5.01 13.53
N ARG A 26 1.68 -5.01 14.52
CA ARG A 26 3.07 -4.59 14.31
C ARG A 26 3.83 -5.52 13.34
N ASN A 27 3.70 -6.83 13.51
CA ASN A 27 4.48 -7.82 12.78
C ASN A 27 3.99 -8.05 11.34
N ASN A 28 2.68 -8.05 11.16
CA ASN A 28 2.03 -8.44 9.90
C ASN A 28 1.57 -7.24 9.07
N VAL A 29 1.41 -6.06 9.70
CA VAL A 29 1.04 -4.81 9.01
C VAL A 29 2.16 -3.79 9.09
N GLY A 30 2.58 -3.41 10.30
CA GLY A 30 3.53 -2.32 10.54
C GLY A 30 4.88 -2.51 9.86
N TYR A 31 5.63 -3.56 10.21
CA TYR A 31 6.95 -3.79 9.64
C TYR A 31 6.93 -4.00 8.12
N PRO A 32 6.02 -4.81 7.54
CA PRO A 32 5.96 -4.99 6.10
C PRO A 32 5.67 -3.68 5.36
N THR A 33 4.74 -2.87 5.89
CA THR A 33 4.41 -1.52 5.37
C THR A 33 5.64 -0.61 5.38
N MET A 34 6.37 -0.58 6.50
CA MET A 34 7.57 0.26 6.64
C MET A 34 8.69 -0.18 5.69
N GLN A 35 8.87 -1.49 5.48
CA GLN A 35 9.87 -2.02 4.58
C GLN A 35 9.60 -1.59 3.13
N ILE A 36 8.40 -1.87 2.59
CA ILE A 36 8.07 -1.50 1.20
C ILE A 36 8.09 0.02 1.01
N SER A 37 7.59 0.78 1.99
CA SER A 37 7.65 2.24 1.96
C SER A 37 9.09 2.76 1.85
N ARG A 38 10.02 2.16 2.59
CA ARG A 38 11.43 2.53 2.54
C ARG A 38 12.05 2.20 1.19
N GLU A 39 11.74 1.05 0.62
CA GLU A 39 12.25 0.67 -0.70
C GLU A 39 11.74 1.59 -1.81
N ILE A 40 10.45 1.95 -1.77
CA ILE A 40 9.89 2.98 -2.66
C ILE A 40 10.65 4.31 -2.50
N ASP A 41 10.87 4.77 -1.27
CA ASP A 41 11.60 6.02 -1.02
C ASP A 41 13.03 5.98 -1.55
N ASN A 42 13.70 4.84 -1.46
CA ASN A 42 15.05 4.64 -1.98
C ASN A 42 15.07 4.76 -3.51
N VAL A 43 14.16 4.07 -4.21
CA VAL A 43 14.04 4.14 -5.67
C VAL A 43 13.67 5.57 -6.13
N VAL A 44 12.76 6.23 -5.42
CA VAL A 44 12.36 7.61 -5.77
C VAL A 44 13.49 8.61 -5.64
N LYS A 45 14.30 8.50 -4.58
CA LYS A 45 15.41 9.42 -4.33
C LYS A 45 16.49 9.36 -5.41
N THR A 46 16.68 8.24 -6.08
CA THR A 46 17.74 8.07 -7.08
C THR A 46 17.32 8.57 -8.46
N GLN A 47 16.13 8.20 -8.93
CA GLN A 47 15.74 8.40 -10.34
C GLN A 47 14.43 9.19 -10.53
N TYR A 48 13.53 9.23 -9.53
CA TYR A 48 12.15 9.72 -9.70
C TYR A 48 11.83 10.95 -8.85
N LYS A 49 12.84 11.79 -8.55
CA LYS A 49 12.69 12.96 -7.65
C LYS A 49 11.54 13.90 -8.06
N ALA A 50 11.34 14.09 -9.36
CA ALA A 50 10.32 15.01 -9.90
C ALA A 50 8.88 14.62 -9.50
N ILE A 51 8.61 13.32 -9.31
CA ILE A 51 7.27 12.80 -8.97
C ILE A 51 7.14 12.41 -7.50
N LYS A 52 8.18 12.65 -6.69
CA LYS A 52 8.20 12.34 -5.26
C LYS A 52 6.97 12.86 -4.50
N PRO A 53 6.46 14.10 -4.72
CA PRO A 53 5.28 14.58 -3.99
C PRO A 53 4.03 13.74 -4.24
N ILE A 54 3.83 13.27 -5.49
CA ILE A 54 2.67 12.46 -5.87
C ILE A 54 2.79 11.06 -5.25
N ILE A 55 3.98 10.46 -5.34
CA ILE A 55 4.28 9.17 -4.71
C ILE A 55 4.05 9.23 -3.20
N ASN A 56 4.56 10.26 -2.53
CA ASN A 56 4.37 10.43 -1.09
C ASN A 56 2.89 10.59 -0.73
N GLN A 57 2.14 11.42 -1.46
CA GLN A 57 0.71 11.57 -1.19
C GLN A 57 -0.03 10.23 -1.28
N TYR A 58 0.23 9.47 -2.35
CA TYR A 58 -0.40 8.18 -2.57
C TYR A 58 -0.03 7.18 -1.46
N LYS A 59 1.27 7.05 -1.18
CA LYS A 59 1.80 6.15 -0.16
C LYS A 59 1.30 6.51 1.24
N ASP A 60 1.39 7.78 1.64
CA ASP A 60 0.96 8.25 2.95
C ASP A 60 -0.54 8.02 3.17
N THR A 61 -1.33 8.06 2.11
CA THR A 61 -2.77 7.81 2.20
C THR A 61 -3.07 6.31 2.20
N LEU A 62 -2.55 5.56 1.24
CA LEU A 62 -2.85 4.13 1.11
C LEU A 62 -2.17 3.30 2.21
N PHE A 63 -0.88 3.49 2.44
CA PHE A 63 -0.08 2.60 3.29
C PHE A 63 -0.22 2.95 4.78
N PHE A 64 -0.43 4.22 5.10
CA PHE A 64 -0.38 4.72 6.48
C PHE A 64 -1.70 5.25 7.02
N LYS A 65 -2.75 5.32 6.20
CA LYS A 65 -4.11 5.67 6.65
C LYS A 65 -5.09 4.57 6.31
N TRP A 66 -5.33 4.34 5.02
CA TRP A 66 -6.42 3.46 4.58
C TRP A 66 -6.11 1.99 4.80
N GLY A 67 -4.95 1.49 4.39
CA GLY A 67 -4.53 0.10 4.59
C GLY A 67 -4.64 -0.35 6.06
N PRO A 68 -3.96 0.33 7.00
CA PRO A 68 -4.06 -0.01 8.42
C PRO A 68 -5.48 0.13 8.98
N SER A 69 -6.24 1.16 8.57
CA SER A 69 -7.61 1.34 9.04
C SER A 69 -8.54 0.23 8.56
N VAL A 70 -8.47 -0.16 7.28
CA VAL A 70 -9.27 -1.24 6.70
C VAL A 70 -8.91 -2.57 7.32
N ILE A 71 -7.61 -2.87 7.48
CA ILE A 71 -7.17 -4.12 8.11
C ILE A 71 -7.66 -4.20 9.56
N ASN A 72 -7.54 -3.11 10.33
CA ASN A 72 -7.99 -3.08 11.71
C ASN A 72 -9.51 -3.18 11.86
N ASP A 73 -10.27 -2.67 10.90
CA ASP A 73 -11.75 -2.72 10.90
C ASP A 73 -12.28 -4.08 10.41
N LYS A 74 -11.61 -4.70 9.42
CA LYS A 74 -12.12 -5.89 8.73
C LYS A 74 -11.57 -7.21 9.25
N LEU A 75 -10.34 -7.23 9.78
CA LEU A 75 -9.73 -8.46 10.24
C LEU A 75 -9.91 -8.64 11.76
N ASN A 76 -10.47 -9.79 12.13
CA ASN A 76 -10.45 -10.25 13.51
C ASN A 76 -9.03 -10.66 13.94
N ASP A 77 -8.83 -11.00 15.21
CA ASP A 77 -7.50 -11.30 15.75
C ASP A 77 -6.83 -12.52 15.11
N GLU A 78 -7.61 -13.55 14.79
CA GLU A 78 -7.11 -14.77 14.13
C GLU A 78 -6.67 -14.47 12.68
N GLN A 79 -7.49 -13.73 11.93
CA GLN A 79 -7.17 -13.29 10.58
C GLN A 79 -5.93 -12.37 10.60
N LEU A 80 -5.84 -11.46 11.56
CA LEU A 80 -4.67 -10.59 11.70
C LEU A 80 -3.41 -11.37 12.05
N ALA A 81 -3.51 -12.39 12.90
CA ALA A 81 -2.40 -13.27 13.24
C ALA A 81 -1.90 -14.07 12.04
N ASN A 82 -2.82 -14.51 11.17
CA ASN A 82 -2.53 -15.28 9.96
C ASN A 82 -2.24 -14.41 8.72
N LEU A 83 -2.36 -13.08 8.83
CA LEU A 83 -2.06 -12.17 7.73
C LEU A 83 -0.56 -12.23 7.39
N SER A 84 -0.26 -12.63 6.15
CA SER A 84 1.10 -12.62 5.64
C SER A 84 1.55 -11.18 5.34
N GLY A 85 2.63 -10.75 6.01
CA GLY A 85 3.25 -9.46 5.72
C GLY A 85 3.69 -9.30 4.26
N ARG A 86 4.10 -10.40 3.60
CA ARG A 86 4.45 -10.38 2.18
C ARG A 86 3.24 -10.23 1.28
N ASN A 87 2.10 -10.81 1.66
CA ASN A 87 0.85 -10.61 0.93
C ASN A 87 0.44 -9.14 0.96
N LEU A 88 0.56 -8.52 2.14
CA LEU A 88 0.30 -7.08 2.28
C LEU A 88 1.24 -6.23 1.41
N GLN A 89 2.53 -6.53 1.41
CA GLN A 89 3.49 -5.85 0.55
C GLN A 89 3.15 -6.00 -0.93
N MET A 90 2.75 -7.21 -1.37
CA MET A 90 2.34 -7.45 -2.74
C MET A 90 1.10 -6.62 -3.10
N VAL A 91 0.06 -6.60 -2.25
CA VAL A 91 -1.14 -5.76 -2.49
C VAL A 91 -0.76 -4.29 -2.64
N TYR A 92 0.06 -3.77 -1.73
CA TYR A 92 0.55 -2.40 -1.82
C TYR A 92 1.35 -2.13 -3.09
N LEU A 93 2.21 -3.06 -3.51
CA LEU A 93 2.99 -2.91 -4.72
C LEU A 93 2.11 -2.93 -5.98
N LEU A 94 1.11 -3.82 -6.05
CA LEU A 94 0.19 -3.92 -7.19
C LEU A 94 -0.61 -2.63 -7.37
N LEU A 95 -1.19 -2.12 -6.29
CA LEU A 95 -1.92 -0.85 -6.31
C LEU A 95 -1.00 0.33 -6.64
N PHE A 96 0.19 0.36 -6.04
CA PHE A 96 1.17 1.40 -6.31
C PHE A 96 1.65 1.40 -7.76
N ARG A 97 1.94 0.22 -8.32
CA ARG A 97 2.33 0.03 -9.72
C ARG A 97 1.25 0.50 -10.68
N ASP A 98 -0.01 0.18 -10.41
CA ASP A 98 -1.12 0.70 -11.20
C ASP A 98 -1.18 2.23 -11.17
N MET A 99 -1.02 2.83 -9.99
CA MET A 99 -0.91 4.30 -9.88
C MET A 99 0.25 4.86 -10.71
N LEU A 100 1.42 4.20 -10.73
CA LEU A 100 2.54 4.63 -11.58
C LEU A 100 2.20 4.57 -13.06
N ARG A 101 1.40 3.59 -13.52
CA ARG A 101 0.92 3.53 -14.90
C ARG A 101 0.05 4.74 -15.24
N TYR A 102 -0.91 5.07 -14.38
CA TYR A 102 -1.71 6.30 -14.53
C TYR A 102 -0.83 7.54 -14.56
N LEU A 103 0.14 7.64 -13.65
CA LEU A 103 1.04 8.77 -13.59
C LEU A 103 1.91 8.89 -14.85
N SER A 104 2.36 7.78 -15.43
CA SER A 104 3.20 7.74 -16.64
C SER A 104 2.55 8.36 -17.87
N GLU A 105 1.21 8.37 -17.93
CA GLU A 105 0.47 9.06 -18.99
C GLU A 105 0.40 10.58 -18.79
N LEU A 106 0.76 11.06 -17.59
CA LEU A 106 0.70 12.46 -17.21
C LEU A 106 2.08 13.11 -17.19
N VAL A 107 3.14 12.32 -17.02
CA VAL A 107 4.49 12.82 -16.84
C VAL A 107 5.48 12.06 -17.71
N THR A 108 6.26 12.81 -18.46
CA THR A 108 7.45 12.28 -19.13
C THR A 108 8.67 12.62 -18.28
N LEU A 109 9.35 11.58 -17.83
CA LEU A 109 10.57 11.70 -17.05
C LEU A 109 11.79 11.64 -17.97
N LYS A 110 12.78 12.50 -17.74
CA LYS A 110 14.02 12.50 -18.54
C LYS A 110 14.92 11.33 -18.11
N ASN A 111 15.57 10.70 -19.09
CA ASN A 111 16.58 9.66 -18.87
C ASN A 111 16.09 8.41 -18.11
N VAL A 112 14.80 8.09 -18.24
CA VAL A 112 14.22 6.83 -17.78
C VAL A 112 13.48 6.16 -18.94
N PRO A 113 13.40 4.82 -18.96
CA PRO A 113 12.74 4.11 -20.04
C PRO A 113 11.24 4.39 -20.07
N GLU A 114 10.58 4.20 -21.22
CA GLU A 114 9.14 4.43 -21.36
C GLU A 114 8.31 3.54 -20.42
N ASN A 115 8.75 2.29 -20.23
CA ASN A 115 8.14 1.34 -19.29
C ASN A 115 8.61 1.53 -17.83
N TRP A 116 9.03 2.74 -17.44
CA TRP A 116 9.53 3.00 -16.08
C TRP A 116 8.62 2.56 -14.93
N PRO A 117 7.25 2.56 -15.03
CA PRO A 117 6.41 2.03 -13.96
C PRO A 117 6.71 0.56 -13.64
N GLU A 118 6.98 -0.21 -14.68
CA GLU A 118 7.28 -1.65 -14.59
C GLU A 118 8.67 -1.88 -14.01
N VAL A 119 9.66 -1.14 -14.50
CA VAL A 119 11.04 -1.20 -13.98
C VAL A 119 11.08 -0.79 -12.51
N PHE A 120 10.33 0.26 -12.13
CA PHE A 120 10.20 0.70 -10.75
C PHE A 120 9.61 -0.42 -9.89
N ALA A 121 8.46 -0.98 -10.30
CA ALA A 121 7.77 -1.98 -9.53
C ALA A 121 8.59 -3.27 -9.38
N GLN A 122 9.27 -3.70 -10.44
CA GLN A 122 10.19 -4.84 -10.41
C GLN A 122 11.34 -4.61 -9.42
N THR A 123 11.94 -3.42 -9.43
CA THR A 123 13.02 -3.06 -8.49
C THR A 123 12.55 -3.16 -7.04
N VAL A 124 11.35 -2.66 -6.73
CA VAL A 124 10.79 -2.75 -5.37
C VAL A 124 10.45 -4.18 -4.99
N LEU A 125 9.89 -4.97 -5.93
CA LEU A 125 9.58 -6.38 -5.74
C LEU A 125 10.82 -7.18 -5.34
N ASP A 126 11.91 -6.99 -6.09
CA ASP A 126 13.18 -7.70 -5.90
C ASP A 126 13.85 -7.30 -4.59
N ASN A 127 13.90 -5.99 -4.29
CA ASN A 127 14.48 -5.48 -3.04
C ASN A 127 13.72 -5.98 -1.81
N CYS A 128 12.39 -6.08 -1.89
CA CYS A 128 11.57 -6.61 -0.81
C CYS A 128 11.53 -8.15 -0.80
N ARG A 129 12.09 -8.83 -1.82
CA ARG A 129 12.09 -10.29 -1.95
C ARG A 129 10.70 -10.90 -1.86
N MET A 130 9.72 -10.28 -2.52
CA MET A 130 8.30 -10.64 -2.34
C MET A 130 7.92 -11.98 -2.99
N LEU A 131 8.77 -12.51 -3.89
CA LEU A 131 8.54 -13.76 -4.63
C LEU A 131 9.63 -14.83 -4.41
N SER A 132 10.39 -14.76 -3.32
CA SER A 132 11.57 -15.63 -3.14
C SER A 132 11.44 -16.66 -2.02
N ASP A 133 10.26 -16.87 -1.45
CA ASP A 133 10.08 -17.81 -0.34
C ASP A 133 9.45 -19.11 -0.82
N ALA A 134 10.11 -20.21 -0.50
CA ALA A 134 9.70 -21.57 -0.87
C ALA A 134 8.44 -22.03 -0.13
N ASP A 135 8.15 -21.47 1.05
CA ASP A 135 7.00 -21.84 1.88
C ASP A 135 5.78 -20.91 1.63
N ASP A 136 5.88 -20.00 0.67
CA ASP A 136 4.82 -19.06 0.32
C ASP A 136 3.71 -19.74 -0.50
N LYS A 137 2.63 -20.10 0.19
CA LYS A 137 1.46 -20.78 -0.41
C LYS A 137 0.76 -19.93 -1.48
N ASP A 138 0.96 -18.62 -1.48
CA ASP A 138 0.36 -17.69 -2.43
C ASP A 138 1.31 -17.32 -3.58
N ILE A 139 2.51 -17.93 -3.67
CA ILE A 139 3.56 -17.55 -4.62
C ILE A 139 3.06 -17.52 -6.08
N ALA A 140 2.35 -18.56 -6.51
CA ALA A 140 1.85 -18.67 -7.88
C ALA A 140 0.83 -17.57 -8.20
N LYS A 141 -0.05 -17.27 -7.24
CA LYS A 141 -1.04 -16.19 -7.36
C LYS A 141 -0.37 -14.82 -7.43
N LYS A 142 0.63 -14.57 -6.58
CA LYS A 142 1.41 -13.33 -6.60
C LYS A 142 2.18 -13.16 -7.92
N GLN A 143 2.78 -14.23 -8.43
CA GLN A 143 3.46 -14.23 -9.73
C GLN A 143 2.50 -13.89 -10.86
N GLN A 144 1.31 -14.49 -10.90
CA GLN A 144 0.28 -14.17 -11.91
C GLN A 144 -0.21 -12.73 -11.79
N LEU A 145 -0.52 -12.27 -10.58
CA LEU A 145 -0.93 -10.89 -10.34
C LEU A 145 0.14 -9.88 -10.75
N PHE A 146 1.40 -10.17 -10.47
CA PHE A 146 2.50 -9.30 -10.85
C PHE A 146 2.84 -9.40 -12.35
N ALA A 147 2.62 -10.53 -13.00
CA ALA A 147 2.79 -10.66 -14.45
C ALA A 147 1.76 -9.82 -15.23
N ASN A 148 0.61 -9.48 -14.63
CA ASN A 148 -0.41 -8.65 -15.27
C ASN A 148 0.10 -7.22 -15.55
N THR A 149 0.02 -6.81 -16.81
CA THR A 149 0.45 -5.49 -17.30
C THR A 149 -0.68 -4.49 -17.52
N GLU A 150 -1.94 -4.92 -17.37
CA GLU A 150 -3.13 -4.10 -17.61
C GLU A 150 -3.38 -3.12 -16.47
N ARG A 151 -3.91 -1.95 -16.81
CA ARG A 151 -4.37 -0.97 -15.81
C ARG A 151 -5.68 -1.41 -15.18
N PHE A 152 -5.82 -1.12 -13.91
CA PHE A 152 -7.05 -1.34 -13.18
C PHE A 152 -8.10 -0.31 -13.59
N ALA A 153 -9.26 -0.77 -14.08
CA ALA A 153 -10.37 0.10 -14.40
C ALA A 153 -10.91 0.75 -13.11
N VAL A 154 -10.88 2.10 -13.05
CA VAL A 154 -11.30 2.91 -11.89
C VAL A 154 -12.28 4.04 -12.25
N ASP A 155 -12.84 4.01 -13.46
CA ASP A 155 -13.63 5.12 -14.00
C ASP A 155 -14.95 5.34 -13.24
N VAL A 156 -15.64 4.26 -12.89
CA VAL A 156 -17.03 4.31 -12.40
C VAL A 156 -17.11 4.40 -10.87
N PRO A 157 -17.60 5.51 -10.27
CA PRO A 157 -17.69 5.64 -8.81
C PRO A 157 -18.66 4.63 -8.20
N ILE A 158 -18.27 4.06 -7.05
CA ILE A 158 -19.14 3.23 -6.20
C ILE A 158 -19.25 3.96 -4.87
N ASP A 159 -20.23 4.86 -4.77
CA ASP A 159 -20.45 5.72 -3.61
C ASP A 159 -21.93 6.08 -3.45
N GLU A 160 -22.29 6.68 -2.32
CA GLU A 160 -23.65 7.10 -1.99
C GLU A 160 -24.26 8.08 -3.01
N LYS A 161 -23.43 8.72 -3.84
CA LYS A 161 -23.88 9.66 -4.88
C LYS A 161 -24.22 8.96 -6.19
N ASN A 162 -23.83 7.69 -6.35
CA ASN A 162 -24.10 6.87 -7.52
C ASN A 162 -24.66 5.50 -7.06
N PRO A 163 -25.82 5.48 -6.38
CA PRO A 163 -26.34 4.28 -5.72
C PRO A 163 -26.68 3.15 -6.71
N ASP A 164 -26.92 3.49 -7.98
CA ASP A 164 -27.22 2.51 -9.04
C ASP A 164 -25.97 1.72 -9.47
N ASN A 165 -24.77 2.19 -9.15
CA ASN A 165 -23.53 1.48 -9.48
C ASN A 165 -22.99 0.72 -8.27
N THR A 166 -23.31 -0.57 -8.21
CA THR A 166 -22.83 -1.49 -7.16
C THR A 166 -21.81 -2.51 -7.67
N GLU A 167 -21.44 -2.43 -8.95
CA GLU A 167 -20.57 -3.42 -9.59
C GLU A 167 -19.11 -3.23 -9.15
N ILE A 168 -18.60 -4.18 -8.36
CA ILE A 168 -17.20 -4.20 -7.94
C ILE A 168 -16.36 -4.82 -9.08
N PRO A 169 -15.32 -4.15 -9.61
CA PRO A 169 -14.52 -4.71 -10.70
C PRO A 169 -13.79 -6.00 -10.33
N ASP A 170 -13.80 -6.98 -11.23
CA ASP A 170 -13.23 -8.32 -11.01
C ASP A 170 -11.75 -8.31 -10.63
N TRP A 171 -10.98 -7.33 -11.13
CA TRP A 171 -9.55 -7.21 -10.81
C TRP A 171 -9.29 -7.07 -9.30
N THR A 172 -10.26 -6.58 -8.53
CA THR A 172 -10.13 -6.37 -7.08
C THR A 172 -10.12 -7.68 -6.30
N VAL A 173 -10.84 -8.70 -6.76
CA VAL A 173 -11.06 -9.97 -6.06
C VAL A 173 -9.75 -10.68 -5.73
N PRO A 174 -8.87 -11.01 -6.71
CA PRO A 174 -7.66 -11.76 -6.40
C PRO A 174 -6.66 -10.95 -5.56
N ILE A 175 -6.73 -9.62 -5.56
CA ILE A 175 -5.91 -8.76 -4.71
C ILE A 175 -6.42 -8.77 -3.27
N ALA A 176 -7.73 -8.64 -3.07
CA ALA A 176 -8.34 -8.60 -1.74
C ALA A 176 -8.15 -9.91 -0.97
N GLU A 177 -8.25 -11.03 -1.69
CA GLU A 177 -8.03 -12.38 -1.15
C GLU A 177 -6.63 -12.57 -0.55
N LEU A 178 -5.60 -11.89 -1.07
CA LEU A 178 -4.24 -11.97 -0.51
C LEU A 178 -4.18 -11.50 0.95
N ILE A 179 -5.05 -10.58 1.35
CA ILE A 179 -5.07 -9.98 2.69
C ILE A 179 -6.41 -10.18 3.41
N MET A 180 -7.25 -11.10 2.93
CA MET A 180 -8.51 -11.53 3.55
C MET A 180 -9.52 -10.39 3.78
N ILE A 181 -9.51 -9.34 2.95
CA ILE A 181 -10.48 -8.24 3.05
C ILE A 181 -11.54 -8.33 1.95
N PRO A 182 -12.70 -7.67 2.11
CA PRO A 182 -13.67 -7.48 1.04
C PRO A 182 -13.07 -6.76 -0.18
N SER A 183 -13.41 -7.20 -1.38
CA SER A 183 -12.87 -6.67 -2.63
C SER A 183 -13.28 -5.22 -2.91
N ASP A 184 -14.46 -4.81 -2.46
CA ASP A 184 -14.93 -3.43 -2.54
C ASP A 184 -14.03 -2.45 -1.77
N MET A 185 -13.37 -2.90 -0.69
CA MET A 185 -12.45 -2.07 0.07
C MET A 185 -11.18 -1.76 -0.72
N ILE A 186 -10.67 -2.71 -1.52
CA ILE A 186 -9.55 -2.46 -2.44
C ILE A 186 -9.94 -1.35 -3.42
N TYR A 187 -11.12 -1.46 -4.03
CA TYR A 187 -11.62 -0.47 -4.97
C TYR A 187 -11.76 0.93 -4.33
N LYS A 188 -12.45 0.99 -3.19
CA LYS A 188 -12.71 2.24 -2.43
C LYS A 188 -11.43 2.90 -1.91
N CYS A 189 -10.37 2.14 -1.67
CA CYS A 189 -9.06 2.67 -1.30
C CYS A 189 -8.21 3.09 -2.50
N HIS A 190 -8.39 2.49 -3.66
CA HIS A 190 -7.54 2.77 -4.82
C HIS A 190 -8.07 3.93 -5.65
N ARG A 191 -9.34 3.83 -6.06
CA ARG A 191 -9.96 4.74 -7.03
C ARG A 191 -9.83 6.21 -6.66
N PRO A 192 -10.17 6.67 -5.44
CA PRO A 192 -10.15 8.10 -5.15
C PRO A 192 -8.74 8.70 -5.26
N LEU A 193 -7.69 7.92 -5.03
CA LEU A 193 -6.30 8.36 -5.19
C LEU A 193 -5.95 8.49 -6.67
N ILE A 194 -6.34 7.54 -7.50
CA ILE A 194 -6.14 7.63 -8.96
C ILE A 194 -6.89 8.83 -9.53
N THR A 195 -8.17 9.00 -9.17
CA THR A 195 -8.96 10.16 -9.60
C THR A 195 -8.31 11.49 -9.19
N ALA A 196 -7.69 11.55 -8.00
CA ALA A 196 -6.99 12.75 -7.55
C ALA A 196 -5.71 13.03 -8.36
N ILE A 197 -5.02 11.99 -8.83
CA ILE A 197 -3.84 12.10 -9.69
C ILE A 197 -4.24 12.57 -11.09
N GLU A 198 -5.26 11.96 -11.68
CA GLU A 198 -5.74 12.31 -13.02
C GLU A 198 -6.33 13.72 -13.10
N LYS A 199 -7.01 14.19 -12.04
CA LYS A 199 -7.54 15.57 -12.00
C LYS A 199 -6.45 16.63 -12.14
N ARG A 200 -5.21 16.33 -11.76
CA ARG A 200 -4.06 17.24 -11.93
C ARG A 200 -3.74 17.49 -13.42
N LYS A 201 -4.11 16.58 -14.33
CA LYS A 201 -4.00 16.75 -15.79
C LYS A 201 -4.90 17.87 -16.33
N LYS A 202 -6.05 18.11 -15.70
CA LYS A 202 -7.06 19.06 -16.21
C LYS A 202 -6.76 20.52 -15.87
N HIS A 203 -5.75 20.78 -15.04
CA HIS A 203 -5.47 22.11 -14.49
C HIS A 203 -4.00 22.56 -14.65
N GLY A 204 -3.18 21.78 -15.36
CA GLY A 204 -1.79 22.11 -15.71
C GLY A 204 -1.65 22.20 -17.22
#